data_AF-A0A2T0SKD2-F1
#
_entry.id   AF-A0A2T0SKD2-F1
#
_cell.length_a   1.000
_cell.length_b   1.000
_cell.length_c   1.000
_cell.angle_alpha   90.00
_cell.angle_beta   90.00
_cell.angle_gamma   90.00
#
_symmetry.space_group_name_H-M   'P 1'
#
loop_
_entity.id
_entity.type
_entity.pdbx_description
1 polymer ?
#
loop_
_entity_poly.entity_id
_entity_poly.type
_entity_poly.pdbx_seq_one_letter_code
_entity_poly.pdbx_strand_id
1 'polypeptide(L)'
;MADFVVDPKDPKYLGIPNINFSLIDDSQDLSKARLRKYQNQRIKRGYDDTEAWDLGLTVAKFVLPRLKTYKKNSHVFFHELGEEGTEKLLDHMIEAMKLVISRDSRDHDVLADEYMQEGLYLFAKYWVRLWD
;
A
#
# COMPACT_ATOMS: atom_id res chain seq x y z
N MET A 1 1.28 26.27 -26.75
CA MET A 1 1.10 24.91 -26.20
C MET A 1 0.14 25.00 -25.03
N ALA A 2 -0.89 24.15 -24.96
CA ALA A 2 -1.86 24.21 -23.86
C ALA A 2 -1.26 23.69 -22.55
N ASP A 3 -1.66 24.28 -21.43
CA ASP A 3 -1.26 23.84 -20.10
C ASP A 3 -1.90 22.50 -19.74
N PHE A 4 -1.29 21.79 -18.79
CA PHE A 4 -1.91 20.60 -18.21
C PHE A 4 -3.01 21.08 -17.25
N VAL A 5 -4.21 20.51 -17.38
CA VAL A 5 -5.37 20.87 -16.55
C VAL A 5 -5.84 19.60 -15.86
N VAL A 6 -5.89 19.65 -14.53
CA VAL A 6 -6.45 18.59 -13.70
C VAL A 6 -7.96 18.53 -13.93
N ASP A 7 -8.48 17.34 -14.23
CA ASP A 7 -9.92 17.10 -14.30
C ASP A 7 -10.42 16.92 -12.86
N PRO A 8 -11.44 17.69 -12.43
CA PRO A 8 -11.99 17.59 -11.07
C PRO A 8 -12.56 16.20 -10.74
N LYS A 9 -12.76 15.33 -11.75
CA LYS A 9 -13.18 13.94 -11.55
C LYS A 9 -12.03 12.97 -11.29
N ASP A 10 -10.77 13.38 -11.46
CA ASP A 10 -9.61 12.54 -11.20
C ASP A 10 -9.52 12.22 -9.69
N PRO A 11 -9.68 10.95 -9.27
CA PRO A 11 -9.74 10.59 -7.86
C PRO A 11 -8.48 10.96 -7.07
N LYS A 12 -7.30 11.02 -7.73
CA LYS A 12 -6.03 11.43 -7.09
C LYS A 12 -6.16 12.78 -6.38
N TYR A 13 -6.93 13.71 -6.96
CA TYR A 13 -7.05 15.08 -6.48
C TYR A 13 -8.30 15.33 -5.62
N LEU A 14 -9.06 14.28 -5.27
CA LEU A 14 -10.22 14.39 -4.37
C LEU A 14 -9.81 14.53 -2.89
N GLY A 15 -8.52 14.37 -2.56
CA GLY A 15 -8.01 14.48 -1.19
C GLY A 15 -8.43 13.32 -0.29
N ILE A 16 -9.02 12.26 -0.84
CA ILE A 16 -9.41 11.07 -0.08
C ILE A 16 -8.21 10.12 -0.04
N PRO A 17 -7.62 9.84 1.14
CA PRO A 17 -6.50 8.92 1.21
C PRO A 17 -6.95 7.52 0.80
N ASN A 18 -6.07 6.78 0.13
CA ASN A 18 -6.29 5.35 -0.15
C ASN A 18 -7.48 5.07 -1.10
N ILE A 19 -7.81 6.03 -1.98
CA ILE A 19 -8.69 5.85 -3.14
C ILE A 19 -7.85 6.16 -4.38
N ASN A 20 -7.50 5.12 -5.14
CA ASN A 20 -6.86 5.19 -6.48
C ASN A 20 -5.47 5.84 -6.46
N PHE A 21 -4.43 5.02 -6.26
CA PHE A 21 -3.09 5.55 -6.07
C PHE A 21 -2.48 6.00 -7.39
N SER A 22 -1.73 7.07 -7.32
CA SER A 22 -0.61 7.23 -8.23
C SER A 22 0.59 7.05 -7.35
N LEU A 23 1.50 6.13 -7.68
CA LEU A 23 2.77 6.03 -6.94
C LEU A 23 3.68 7.24 -7.24
N ILE A 24 3.28 8.03 -8.22
CA ILE A 24 3.87 9.30 -8.57
C ILE A 24 3.13 10.47 -7.91
N ASP A 25 3.89 11.43 -7.42
CA ASP A 25 3.37 12.68 -6.89
C ASP A 25 3.77 13.87 -7.79
N ASP A 26 3.33 15.06 -7.40
CA ASP A 26 3.57 16.27 -8.19
C ASP A 26 5.02 16.79 -8.05
N SER A 27 5.86 16.14 -7.22
CA SER A 27 7.29 16.49 -7.08
C SER A 27 8.15 15.89 -8.18
N GLN A 28 7.67 14.86 -8.88
CA GLN A 28 8.41 14.21 -9.95
C GLN A 28 8.24 14.95 -11.27
N ASP A 29 9.36 15.25 -11.93
CA ASP A 29 9.36 15.90 -13.23
C ASP A 29 8.93 14.90 -14.33
N LEU A 30 7.61 14.84 -14.55
CA LEU A 30 6.98 14.01 -15.55
C LEU A 30 6.53 14.85 -16.75
N SER A 31 6.75 14.32 -17.94
CA SER A 31 6.26 14.97 -19.16
C SER A 31 4.74 15.13 -19.12
N LYS A 32 4.25 16.25 -19.69
CA LYS A 32 2.80 16.53 -19.81
C LYS A 32 2.02 15.36 -20.43
N ALA A 33 2.63 14.65 -21.37
CA ALA A 33 2.03 13.48 -22.01
C ALA A 33 1.81 12.31 -21.02
N ARG A 34 2.78 12.06 -20.13
CA ARG A 34 2.66 11.03 -19.07
C ARG A 34 1.58 11.40 -18.06
N LEU A 35 1.55 12.65 -17.59
CA LEU A 35 0.53 13.12 -16.65
C LEU A 35 -0.89 12.92 -17.20
N ARG A 36 -1.14 13.33 -18.45
CA ARG A 36 -2.43 13.11 -19.13
C ARG A 36 -2.77 11.63 -19.29
N LYS A 37 -1.78 10.79 -19.62
CA LYS A 37 -1.98 9.34 -19.72
C LYS A 37 -2.45 8.76 -18.39
N TYR A 38 -1.77 9.08 -17.29
CA TYR A 38 -2.10 8.54 -15.97
C TYR A 38 -3.44 9.04 -15.45
N GLN A 39 -3.75 10.32 -15.63
CA GLN A 39 -5.08 10.87 -15.33
C GLN A 39 -6.20 10.13 -16.07
N ASN A 40 -6.05 9.90 -17.37
CA ASN A 40 -7.03 9.16 -18.17
C ASN A 40 -7.20 7.71 -17.70
N GLN A 41 -6.11 7.07 -17.26
CA GLN A 41 -6.16 5.72 -16.70
C GLN A 41 -6.95 5.69 -15.39
N ARG A 42 -6.65 6.60 -14.45
CA ARG A 42 -7.36 6.70 -13.18
C ARG A 42 -8.85 6.95 -13.35
N ILE A 43 -9.24 7.84 -14.27
CA ILE A 43 -10.66 8.11 -14.59
C ILE A 43 -11.34 6.87 -15.17
N LYS A 44 -10.66 6.11 -16.05
CA LYS A 44 -11.27 4.97 -16.76
C LYS A 44 -11.39 3.70 -15.93
N ARG A 45 -10.35 3.37 -15.15
CA ARG A 45 -10.24 2.05 -14.47
C ARG A 45 -9.93 2.12 -12.99
N GLY A 46 -9.78 3.31 -12.41
CA GLY A 46 -9.54 3.46 -10.98
C GLY A 46 -8.10 3.20 -10.53
N TYR A 47 -7.14 3.09 -11.46
CA TYR A 47 -5.70 2.99 -11.21
C TYR A 47 -4.89 3.39 -12.46
N ASP A 48 -3.63 3.80 -12.29
CA ASP A 48 -2.70 4.07 -13.40
C ASP A 48 -1.56 3.06 -13.48
N ASP A 49 -0.76 3.14 -14.55
CA ASP A 49 0.34 2.19 -14.79
C ASP A 49 1.43 2.24 -13.71
N THR A 50 1.52 3.31 -12.91
CA THR A 50 2.53 3.40 -11.86
C THR A 50 2.23 2.41 -10.74
N GLU A 51 0.97 2.21 -10.39
CA GLU A 51 0.55 1.17 -9.45
C GLU A 51 0.79 -0.24 -10.00
N ALA A 52 0.61 -0.44 -11.30
CA ALA A 52 0.85 -1.74 -11.93
C ALA A 52 2.34 -2.07 -12.03
N TRP A 53 3.19 -1.05 -12.12
CA TRP A 53 4.64 -1.20 -12.15
C TRP A 53 5.20 -1.68 -10.80
N ASP A 54 4.62 -1.22 -9.70
CA ASP A 54 4.97 -1.68 -8.35
C ASP A 54 3.70 -2.00 -7.54
N LEU A 55 3.08 -3.12 -7.91
CA LEU A 55 1.85 -3.57 -7.27
C LEU A 55 2.08 -3.93 -5.80
N GLY A 56 3.28 -4.38 -5.44
CA GLY A 56 3.64 -4.70 -4.05
C GLY A 56 3.56 -3.47 -3.15
N LEU A 57 4.16 -2.36 -3.58
CA LEU A 57 4.09 -1.09 -2.86
C LEU A 57 2.65 -0.57 -2.76
N THR A 58 1.88 -0.65 -3.85
CA THR A 58 0.46 -0.26 -3.84
C THR A 58 -0.34 -1.08 -2.84
N VAL A 59 -0.19 -2.41 -2.84
CA VAL A 59 -0.89 -3.31 -1.90
C VAL A 59 -0.48 -2.99 -0.47
N ALA A 60 0.81 -2.76 -0.20
CA ALA A 60 1.26 -2.40 1.15
C ALA A 60 0.65 -1.08 1.64
N LYS A 61 0.64 -0.03 0.80
CA LYS A 61 -0.01 1.26 1.11
C LYS A 61 -1.53 1.10 1.33
N PHE A 62 -2.17 0.21 0.57
CA PHE A 62 -3.59 -0.09 0.73
C PHE A 62 -3.87 -0.82 2.05
N VAL A 63 -3.11 -1.87 2.35
CA VAL A 63 -3.36 -2.78 3.48
C VAL A 63 -2.96 -2.16 4.81
N LEU A 64 -1.80 -1.48 4.90
CA LEU A 64 -1.24 -0.98 6.15
C LEU A 64 -2.23 -0.24 7.06
N PRO A 65 -2.98 0.79 6.58
CA PRO A 65 -3.93 1.49 7.46
C PRO A 65 -5.09 0.60 7.90
N ARG A 66 -5.54 -0.34 7.06
CA ARG A 66 -6.62 -1.28 7.38
C ARG A 66 -6.18 -2.32 8.41
N LEU A 67 -4.94 -2.77 8.32
CA LEU A 67 -4.35 -3.69 9.28
C LEU A 67 -4.16 -3.01 10.65
N LYS A 68 -3.75 -1.73 10.68
CA LYS A 68 -3.72 -0.93 11.91
C LYS A 68 -5.12 -0.77 12.53
N THR A 69 -6.13 -0.50 11.72
CA THR A 69 -7.53 -0.44 12.17
C THR A 69 -8.01 -1.80 12.68
N TYR A 70 -7.65 -2.88 12.00
CA TYR A 70 -7.95 -4.25 12.44
C TYR A 70 -7.35 -4.53 13.81
N LYS A 71 -6.04 -4.29 14.00
CA LYS A 71 -5.38 -4.45 15.30
C LYS A 71 -6.07 -3.65 16.41
N LYS A 72 -6.48 -2.40 16.12
CA LYS A 72 -7.14 -1.52 17.11
C LYS A 72 -8.55 -1.98 17.48
N ASN A 73 -9.31 -2.49 16.51
CA ASN A 73 -10.74 -2.71 16.67
C ASN A 73 -11.12 -4.18 16.87
N SER A 74 -10.25 -5.11 16.50
CA SER A 74 -10.54 -6.54 16.65
C SER A 74 -10.24 -6.96 18.09
N HIS A 75 -11.22 -7.57 18.74
CA HIS A 75 -10.99 -8.47 19.87
C HIS A 75 -10.62 -9.89 19.38
N VAL A 76 -10.29 -10.02 18.08
CA VAL A 76 -10.04 -11.30 17.43
C VAL A 76 -8.65 -11.77 17.85
N PHE A 77 -8.62 -12.89 18.55
CA PHE A 77 -7.42 -13.66 18.79
C PHE A 77 -7.49 -14.93 17.96
N PHE A 78 -6.41 -15.26 17.27
CA PHE A 78 -6.24 -16.58 16.70
C PHE A 78 -6.16 -17.56 17.87
N HIS A 79 -7.15 -18.45 17.99
CA HIS A 79 -7.30 -19.35 19.15
C HIS A 79 -6.03 -20.15 19.45
N GLU A 80 -5.29 -20.52 18.41
CA GLU A 80 -4.02 -21.25 18.51
C GLU A 80 -2.83 -20.41 19.00
N LEU A 81 -2.91 -19.08 18.91
CA LEU A 81 -1.84 -18.16 19.32
C LEU A 81 -2.15 -17.44 20.65
N GLY A 82 -3.42 -17.38 21.04
CA GLY A 82 -3.89 -16.51 22.11
C GLY A 82 -3.76 -15.03 21.76
N GLU A 83 -4.11 -14.16 22.71
CA GLU A 83 -4.11 -12.71 22.53
C GLU A 83 -2.71 -12.15 22.25
N GLU A 84 -1.74 -12.45 23.12
CA GLU A 84 -0.35 -11.98 22.98
C GLU A 84 0.30 -12.47 21.67
N GLY A 85 0.06 -13.72 21.30
CA GLY A 85 0.59 -14.29 20.05
C GLY A 85 -0.03 -13.65 18.82
N THR A 86 -1.33 -13.36 18.87
CA THR A 86 -2.03 -12.63 17.79
C THR A 86 -1.51 -11.20 17.69
N GLU A 87 -1.29 -10.53 18.82
CA GLU A 87 -0.77 -9.16 18.84
C GLU A 87 0.61 -9.08 18.18
N LYS A 88 1.55 -9.93 18.60
CA LYS A 88 2.91 -10.00 18.03
C LYS A 88 2.89 -10.27 16.53
N LEU A 89 2.00 -11.17 16.10
CA LEU A 89 1.83 -11.50 14.70
C LEU A 89 1.32 -10.30 13.88
N LEU A 90 0.33 -9.56 14.39
CA LEU A 90 -0.19 -8.37 13.73
C LEU A 90 0.86 -7.26 13.66
N ASP A 91 1.65 -7.08 14.72
CA ASP A 91 2.76 -6.12 14.73
C ASP A 91 3.80 -6.46 13.68
N HIS A 92 4.19 -7.74 13.55
CA HIS A 92 5.14 -8.16 12.55
C HIS A 92 4.64 -7.88 11.12
N MET A 93 3.37 -8.19 10.83
CA MET A 93 2.77 -7.85 9.54
C MET A 93 2.77 -6.32 9.29
N ILE A 94 2.45 -5.52 10.31
CA ILE A 94 2.44 -4.05 10.21
C ILE A 94 3.84 -3.51 9.93
N GLU A 95 4.86 -3.99 10.63
CA GLU A 95 6.25 -3.57 10.41
C GLU A 95 6.76 -4.00 9.03
N ALA A 96 6.45 -5.22 8.57
CA ALA A 96 6.78 -5.64 7.22
C ALA A 96 6.15 -4.75 6.15
N MET A 97 4.87 -4.37 6.30
CA MET A 97 4.21 -3.43 5.38
C MET A 97 4.85 -2.04 5.39
N LYS A 98 5.32 -1.57 6.56
CA LYS A 98 6.07 -0.31 6.64
C LYS A 98 7.41 -0.40 5.91
N LEU A 99 8.14 -1.51 6.09
CA LEU A 99 9.41 -1.75 5.40
C LEU A 99 9.23 -1.75 3.88
N VAL A 100 8.20 -2.42 3.36
CA VAL A 100 7.86 -2.34 1.92
C VAL A 100 7.67 -0.90 1.45
N ILE A 101 7.04 -0.05 2.26
CA ILE A 101 6.73 1.34 1.89
C ILE A 101 7.94 2.27 1.99
N SER A 102 8.78 2.10 3.01
CA SER A 102 9.91 3.00 3.28
C SER A 102 11.19 2.62 2.55
N ARG A 103 11.27 1.40 2.01
CA ARG A 103 12.50 0.88 1.43
C ARG A 103 12.85 1.58 0.12
N ASP A 104 14.07 2.13 0.06
CA ASP A 104 14.71 2.43 -1.20
C ASP A 104 15.26 1.13 -1.78
N SER A 105 15.03 0.90 -3.08
CA SER A 105 15.59 -0.24 -3.83
C SER A 105 17.11 -0.39 -3.72
N ARG A 106 17.82 0.67 -3.31
CA ARG A 106 19.28 0.71 -3.14
C ARG A 106 19.74 0.32 -1.74
N ASP A 107 18.83 0.24 -0.78
CA ASP A 107 19.11 -0.17 0.59
C ASP A 107 18.91 -1.70 0.71
N HIS A 108 20.04 -2.41 0.81
CA HIS A 108 20.09 -3.84 1.04
C HIS A 108 20.60 -4.11 2.46
N ASP A 109 19.65 -4.37 3.37
CA ASP A 109 19.90 -4.91 4.70
C ASP A 109 19.25 -6.30 4.75
N VAL A 110 20.09 -7.35 4.80
CA VAL A 110 19.63 -8.74 4.76
C VAL A 110 18.71 -9.07 5.94
N LEU A 111 18.98 -8.52 7.13
CA LEU A 111 18.15 -8.80 8.31
C LEU A 111 16.79 -8.12 8.19
N ALA A 112 16.76 -6.89 7.68
CA ALA A 112 15.50 -6.20 7.39
C ALA A 112 14.71 -6.93 6.29
N ASP A 113 15.40 -7.51 5.30
CA ASP A 113 14.79 -8.27 4.21
C ASP A 113 14.14 -9.55 4.71
N GLU A 114 14.85 -10.34 5.51
CA GLU A 114 14.32 -11.57 6.10
C GLU A 114 13.12 -11.27 7.01
N TYR A 115 13.24 -10.24 7.86
CA TYR A 115 12.15 -9.83 8.76
C TYR A 115 10.92 -9.36 7.98
N MET A 116 11.11 -8.59 6.91
CA MET A 116 10.03 -8.15 6.02
C MET A 116 9.36 -9.35 5.33
N GLN A 117 10.14 -10.28 4.79
CA GLN A 117 9.62 -11.47 4.11
C GLN A 117 8.81 -12.35 5.06
N GLU A 118 9.26 -12.53 6.29
CA GLU A 118 8.52 -13.29 7.30
C GLU A 118 7.16 -12.64 7.61
N GLY A 119 7.12 -11.31 7.83
CA GLY A 119 5.87 -10.61 8.08
C GLY A 119 4.90 -10.65 6.88
N LEU A 120 5.41 -10.60 5.65
CA LEU A 120 4.59 -10.77 4.44
C LEU A 120 4.08 -12.21 4.29
N TYR A 121 4.90 -13.20 4.64
CA TYR A 121 4.47 -14.60 4.68
C TYR A 121 3.34 -14.82 5.68
N LEU A 122 3.46 -14.24 6.89
CA LEU A 122 2.39 -14.27 7.89
C LEU A 122 1.11 -13.64 7.33
N PHE A 123 1.20 -12.45 6.72
CA PHE A 123 0.05 -11.79 6.10
C PHE A 123 -0.64 -12.69 5.06
N ALA A 124 0.13 -13.30 4.17
CA ALA A 124 -0.42 -14.25 3.18
C ALA A 124 -1.06 -15.47 3.82
N LYS A 125 -0.41 -16.05 4.85
CA LYS A 125 -0.89 -17.23 5.58
C LYS A 125 -2.23 -16.99 6.29
N TYR A 126 -2.41 -15.81 6.88
CA TYR A 126 -3.60 -15.48 7.66
C TYR A 126 -4.64 -14.64 6.87
N TRP A 127 -4.38 -14.31 5.61
CA TRP A 127 -5.21 -13.42 4.78
C TRP A 127 -6.71 -13.67 4.90
N VAL A 128 -7.16 -14.92 4.77
CA VAL A 128 -8.60 -15.27 4.79
C VAL A 128 -9.23 -15.09 6.18
N ARG A 129 -8.41 -15.14 7.25
CA ARG A 129 -8.86 -14.98 8.63
C ARG A 129 -8.73 -13.54 9.13
N LEU A 130 -8.02 -12.69 8.40
CA LEU A 130 -8.04 -11.27 8.66
C LEU A 130 -9.41 -10.75 8.22
N TRP A 131 -10.13 -10.08 9.13
CA TRP A 131 -11.45 -9.49 8.87
C TRP A 131 -12.63 -10.47 8.69
N ASP A 132 -12.48 -11.73 9.12
CA ASP A 132 -13.58 -12.71 9.30
C ASP A 132 -14.15 -12.61 10.72
#